data_AF-A0A832V9K2-F1
#
_entry.id   AF-A0A832V9K2-F1
#
_cell.length_a   1.000
_cell.length_b   1.000
_cell.length_c   1.000
_cell.angle_alpha   90.00
_cell.angle_beta   90.00
_cell.angle_gamma   90.00
#
_symmetry.space_group_name_H-M   'P 1'
#
loop_
_entity.id
_entity.type
_entity.pdbx_description
1 polymer ?
#
loop_
_entity_poly.entity_id
_entity_poly.type
_entity_poly.pdbx_seq_one_letter_code
_entity_poly.pdbx_strand_id
1 'polypeptide(L)' 'MEDQKRETVQRLREMNFKTLAVGDSYNDTNMLKEAHIGILLNPPQNVAEEFPDFPVCTNYVDLKRLISEAALTLGE' A
#
# COMPACT_ATOMS: atom_id res chain seq x y z
N MET A 1 -16.51 -12.76 -0.32
CA MET A 1 -15.15 -13.32 -0.42
C MET A 1 -14.30 -12.66 0.63
N GLU A 2 -13.65 -13.46 1.47
CA GLU A 2 -12.73 -12.95 2.48
C GLU A 2 -11.42 -12.55 1.79
N ASP A 3 -10.82 -11.43 2.18
CA ASP A 3 -9.47 -10.98 1.78
C ASP A 3 -9.19 -10.82 0.26
N GLN A 4 -10.22 -10.53 -0.52
CA GLN A 4 -10.15 -10.35 -1.98
C GLN A 4 -9.13 -9.30 -2.44
N LYS A 5 -8.87 -8.26 -1.63
CA LYS A 5 -7.86 -7.23 -1.91
C LYS A 5 -6.45 -7.83 -1.87
N ARG A 6 -6.14 -8.61 -0.84
CA ARG A 6 -4.87 -9.34 -0.72
C ARG A 6 -4.72 -10.35 -1.86
N GLU A 7 -5.74 -11.16 -2.14
CA GLU A 7 -5.68 -12.16 -3.21
C GLU A 7 -5.40 -11.52 -4.58
N THR A 8 -6.00 -10.36 -4.86
CA THR A 8 -5.74 -9.62 -6.11
C THR A 8 -4.26 -9.23 -6.22
N VAL A 9 -3.69 -8.64 -5.16
CA VAL A 9 -2.27 -8.25 -5.15
C VAL A 9 -1.36 -9.47 -5.27
N GLN A 10 -1.66 -10.54 -4.53
CA GLN A 10 -0.91 -11.79 -4.61
C GLN A 10 -0.87 -12.32 -6.05
N ARG A 11 -2.01 -12.36 -6.75
CA ARG A 11 -2.06 -12.85 -8.14
C ARG A 11 -1.29 -11.95 -9.11
N LEU A 12 -1.31 -10.63 -8.91
CA LEU A 12 -0.47 -9.72 -9.69
C LEU A 12 1.02 -10.02 -9.49
N ARG A 13 1.44 -10.30 -8.25
CA ARG A 13 2.82 -10.68 -7.94
C ARG A 13 3.22 -12.02 -8.57
N GLU A 14 2.33 -13.01 -8.54
CA GLU A 14 2.54 -14.32 -9.20
C GLU A 14 2.70 -14.18 -10.73
N MET A 15 2.12 -13.13 -11.33
CA MET A 15 2.32 -12.77 -12.73
C MET A 15 3.56 -11.88 -12.98
N ASN A 16 4.45 -11.75 -11.98
CA ASN A 16 5.67 -10.94 -12.01
C ASN A 16 5.45 -9.43 -12.14
N PHE A 17 4.27 -8.90 -11.76
CA PHE A 17 4.10 -7.46 -11.63
C PHE A 17 4.72 -6.95 -10.33
N LYS A 18 5.38 -5.79 -10.42
CA LYS A 18 5.72 -4.96 -9.26
C LYS A 18 4.45 -4.26 -8.78
N THR A 19 4.13 -4.41 -7.50
CA THR A 19 2.86 -3.96 -6.93
C THR A 19 3.07 -2.90 -5.87
N LEU A 20 2.37 -1.79 -6.01
CA LEU A 20 2.22 -0.75 -5.00
C LEU A 20 0.74 -0.69 -4.61
N ALA A 21 0.45 -0.75 -3.32
CA ALA A 21 -0.90 -0.66 -2.78
C ALA A 21 -1.07 0.59 -1.92
N VAL A 22 -2.25 1.20 -2.01
CA VAL A 22 -2.64 2.36 -1.21
C VAL A 22 -3.97 2.04 -0.54
N GLY A 23 -4.07 2.33 0.75
CA GLY A 23 -5.26 2.10 1.56
C GLY A 23 -5.37 3.14 2.67
N ASP A 24 -6.44 3.08 3.43
CA ASP A 24 -6.72 4.05 4.49
C ASP A 24 -7.21 3.39 5.79
N SER A 25 -7.57 2.10 5.76
CA SER A 25 -8.25 1.47 6.89
C SER A 25 -7.80 0.03 7.16
N TYR A 26 -8.29 -0.56 8.25
CA TYR A 26 -7.99 -1.94 8.63
C TYR A 26 -8.25 -2.96 7.53
N ASN A 27 -9.27 -2.74 6.70
CA ASN A 27 -9.64 -3.68 5.63
C ASN A 27 -8.64 -3.70 4.46
N ASP A 28 -7.67 -2.76 4.43
CA ASP A 28 -6.61 -2.69 3.44
C ASP A 28 -5.31 -3.32 3.94
N THR A 29 -5.15 -3.50 5.25
CA THR A 29 -3.86 -3.85 5.87
C THR A 29 -3.25 -5.14 5.30
N ASN A 30 -4.06 -6.16 5.03
CA ASN A 30 -3.59 -7.40 4.40
C ASN A 30 -3.08 -7.16 2.97
N MET A 31 -3.76 -6.33 2.19
CA MET A 31 -3.32 -5.94 0.84
C MET A 31 -2.04 -5.11 0.89
N LEU A 32 -1.93 -4.18 1.84
CA LEU A 32 -0.75 -3.34 2.02
C LEU A 32 0.49 -4.16 2.40
N LYS A 33 0.32 -5.19 3.26
CA LYS A 33 1.38 -6.14 3.62
C LYS A 33 1.80 -7.04 2.46
N GLU A 34 0.86 -7.40 1.58
CA GLU A 34 1.13 -8.27 0.44
C GLU A 34 1.81 -7.54 -0.71
N ALA A 35 1.59 -6.23 -0.88
CA ALA A 35 2.24 -5.45 -1.93
C ALA A 35 3.76 -5.35 -1.73
N HIS A 36 4.51 -5.07 -2.80
CA HIS A 36 5.93 -4.78 -2.64
C HIS A 36 6.15 -3.49 -1.86
N ILE A 37 5.25 -2.52 -2.04
CA ILE A 37 5.20 -1.26 -1.29
C ILE A 37 3.74 -0.99 -0.88
N GLY A 38 3.50 -0.77 0.40
CA GLY A 38 2.21 -0.35 0.95
C GLY A 38 2.26 1.08 1.49
N ILE A 39 1.27 1.91 1.18
CA ILE A 39 1.16 3.31 1.64
C ILE A 39 -0.22 3.53 2.28
N LEU A 40 -0.25 4.27 3.39
CA LEU A 40 -1.49 4.75 3.98
C LEU A 40 -1.80 6.18 3.50
N LEU A 41 -2.99 6.38 2.93
CA LEU A 41 -3.51 7.69 2.55
C LEU A 41 -4.63 8.09 3.51
N ASN A 42 -4.39 9.16 4.27
CA ASN A 42 -5.34 9.74 5.20
C ASN A 42 -6.02 8.71 6.15
N PRO A 43 -5.24 7.82 6.81
CA PRO A 43 -5.82 6.81 7.68
C PRO A 43 -6.34 7.43 8.99
N PRO A 44 -7.26 6.75 9.69
CA PRO A 44 -7.53 7.02 11.09
C PRO A 44 -6.24 6.93 11.93
N GLN A 45 -6.13 7.77 12.96
CA GLN A 45 -4.92 7.85 13.79
C GLN A 45 -4.52 6.50 14.40
N ASN A 46 -5.48 5.73 14.90
CA ASN A 46 -5.22 4.40 15.47
C ASN A 46 -4.65 3.41 14.43
N VAL A 47 -5.07 3.50 13.17
CA VAL A 47 -4.51 2.66 12.10
C VAL A 47 -3.06 3.07 11.81
N ALA A 48 -2.76 4.36 11.73
CA ALA A 48 -1.39 4.82 11.54
C ALA A 48 -0.46 4.42 12.70
N GLU A 49 -0.95 4.47 13.93
CA GLU A 49 -0.21 4.06 15.13
C GLU A 49 0.04 2.54 15.18
N GLU A 50 -0.93 1.73 14.75
CA GLU A 50 -0.81 0.26 14.75
C GLU A 50 0.03 -0.28 13.59
N PHE A 51 0.13 0.45 12.48
CA PHE A 51 0.93 0.07 11.31
C PHE A 51 2.00 1.12 10.96
N PRO A 52 2.97 1.37 11.86
CA PRO A 52 3.97 2.43 11.70
C PRO A 52 4.95 2.18 10.54
N ASP A 53 5.03 0.93 10.05
CA ASP A 53 5.90 0.55 8.94
C ASP A 53 5.41 1.09 7.58
N PHE A 54 4.15 1.50 7.47
CA PHE A 54 3.62 2.09 6.24
C PHE A 54 3.86 3.61 6.24
N PRO A 55 4.46 4.17 5.16
CA PRO A 55 4.46 5.61 4.94
C PRO A 55 3.03 6.15 4.97
N VAL A 56 2.81 7.22 5.73
CA VAL A 56 1.51 7.91 5.82
C VAL A 56 1.59 9.24 5.08
N CYS A 57 0.61 9.49 4.23
CA CYS A 57 0.38 10.81 3.62
C CYS A 57 -1.08 11.21 3.79
N THR A 58 -1.40 12.50 3.82
CA THR A 58 -2.78 13.00 4.04
C THR A 58 -3.34 13.75 2.83
N ASN A 59 -2.59 13.82 1.73
CA ASN A 59 -3.00 14.49 0.50
C ASN A 59 -2.40 13.80 -0.74
N TYR A 60 -3.01 14.07 -1.90
CA TYR A 60 -2.63 13.44 -3.16
C TYR A 60 -1.29 13.92 -3.73
N VAL A 61 -0.81 15.11 -3.33
CA VAL A 61 0.50 15.62 -3.78
C VAL A 61 1.61 14.78 -3.15
N ASP A 62 1.52 14.55 -1.84
CA ASP A 62 2.44 13.68 -1.11
C ASP A 62 2.32 12.23 -1.55
N LEU A 63 1.10 11.74 -1.80
CA LEU A 63 0.90 10.39 -2.35
C LEU A 63 1.63 10.22 -3.68
N LYS A 64 1.50 11.19 -4.60
CA LYS A 64 2.16 11.13 -5.90
C LYS A 64 3.69 11.10 -5.75
N ARG A 65 4.23 11.87 -4.80
CA ARG A 65 5.66 11.85 -4.48
C ARG A 65 6.08 10.46 -3.98
N LEU A 66 5.36 9.88 -3.02
CA LEU A 66 5.65 8.54 -2.48
C LEU A 66 5.56 7.45 -3.55
N ILE A 67 4.57 7.51 -4.45
CA ILE A 67 4.47 6.58 -5.58
C ILE A 67 5.70 6.67 -6.49
N SER A 68 6.18 7.89 -6.76
CA SER A 68 7.36 8.11 -7.60
C SER A 68 8.64 7.57 -6.92
N GLU A 69 8.80 7.79 -5.62
CA GLU A 69 9.92 7.25 -4.83
C GLU A 69 9.88 5.71 -4.76
N ALA A 70 8.69 5.15 -4.62
CA ALA A 70 8.48 3.71 -4.60
C ALA A 70 8.79 3.07 -5.97
N ALA A 71 8.40 3.72 -7.08
CA ALA A 71 8.73 3.25 -8.43
C ALA A 71 10.25 3.15 -8.63
N LEU A 72 11.00 4.17 -8.24
CA LEU A 72 12.47 4.17 -8.29
C LEU A 72 13.07 3.03 -7.46
N THR A 73 12.52 2.77 -6.26
CA THR A 73 12.96 1.68 -5.38
C THR A 73 12.72 0.31 -6.01
N LEU A 74 11.63 0.18 -6.77
CA LEU A 74 11.30 -1.03 -7.51
C LEU A 74 12.10 -1.14 -8.82
N GLY A 75 12.91 -0.14 -9.20
CA GLY A 75 13.71 -0.13 -10.42
C GLY A 75 12.90 0.16 -11.68
N GLU A 76 11.87 1.00 -11.57
CA GLU A 76 11.09 1.59 -12.67
C GLU A 76 11.50 3.04 -12.93
#